data_AF-A0A699I6V3-F1
#
_entry.id   AF-A0A699I6V3-F1
#
_cell.length_a   1.000
_cell.length_b   1.000
_cell.length_c   1.000
_cell.angle_alpha   90.00
_cell.angle_beta   90.00
_cell.angle_gamma   90.00
#
_symmetry.space_group_name_H-M   'P 1'
#
loop_
_entity.id
_entity.type
_entity.pdbx_description
1 polymer ?
#
loop_
_entity_poly.entity_id
_entity_poly.type
_entity_poly.pdbx_seq_one_letter_code
_entity_poly.pdbx_strand_id
1 'polypeptide(L)'
;MREERVQQARLQTLKSKFEMLHMKEDETIDTFTTKLTTLVNKAASLGHTMKDEELVRKLLNAVPDRYLQIVASIEQYSDLDEMTLKEAIGRLKTYEERI
;
A
#
# COMPACT_ATOMS: atom_id res chain seq x y z
N MET A 1 -30.00 -7.39 6.20
CA MET A 1 -30.40 -5.97 6.37
C MET A 1 -29.56 -5.18 7.39
N ARG A 2 -29.49 -5.52 8.70
CA ARG A 2 -28.64 -4.77 9.66
C ARG A 2 -27.16 -5.15 9.57
N GLU A 3 -26.84 -6.44 9.52
CA GLU A 3 -25.45 -6.93 9.47
C GLU A 3 -24.73 -6.50 8.20
N GLU A 4 -25.41 -6.56 7.05
CA GLU A 4 -24.89 -6.11 5.77
C GLU A 4 -24.59 -4.59 5.76
N ARG A 5 -25.46 -3.77 6.34
CA ARG A 5 -25.20 -2.33 6.52
C ARG A 5 -23.98 -2.07 7.42
N VAL A 6 -23.81 -2.87 8.47
CA VAL A 6 -22.64 -2.77 9.37
C VAL A 6 -21.36 -3.18 8.63
N GLN A 7 -21.38 -4.24 7.82
CA GLN A 7 -20.23 -4.65 7.01
C GLN A 7 -19.86 -3.59 5.96
N GLN A 8 -20.85 -3.02 5.27
CA GLN A 8 -20.63 -1.93 4.31
C GLN A 8 -20.01 -0.69 4.97
N ALA A 9 -20.51 -0.29 6.15
CA ALA A 9 -19.93 0.84 6.89
C ALA A 9 -18.48 0.58 7.33
N ARG A 10 -18.18 -0.66 7.76
CA ARG A 10 -16.80 -1.07 8.10
C ARG A 10 -15.88 -1.04 6.88
N LEU A 11 -16.35 -1.54 5.75
CA LEU A 11 -15.58 -1.52 4.50
C LEU A 11 -15.31 -0.09 4.05
N GLN A 12 -16.30 0.80 4.12
CA GLN A 12 -16.09 2.21 3.78
C GLN A 12 -15.07 2.88 4.70
N THR A 13 -15.18 2.65 6.02
CA THR A 13 -14.18 3.15 6.98
C THR A 13 -12.78 2.64 6.64
N LEU A 14 -12.66 1.38 6.21
CA LEU A 14 -11.39 0.78 5.85
C LEU A 14 -10.81 1.38 4.57
N LYS A 15 -11.65 1.62 3.54
CA LYS A 15 -11.26 2.32 2.32
C LYS A 15 -10.76 3.73 2.64
N SER A 16 -11.47 4.48 3.48
CA SER A 16 -10.99 5.81 3.91
C SER A 16 -9.63 5.74 4.62
N LYS A 17 -9.40 4.72 5.47
CA LYS A 17 -8.10 4.52 6.13
C LYS A 17 -6.99 4.15 5.15
N PHE A 18 -7.32 3.37 4.13
CA PHE A 18 -6.39 3.01 3.06
C PHE A 18 -6.00 4.25 2.24
N GLU A 19 -6.98 5.07 1.83
CA GLU A 19 -6.72 6.33 1.12
C GLU A 19 -5.84 7.28 1.93
N MET A 20 -6.14 7.47 3.22
CA MET A 20 -5.37 8.34 4.12
C MET A 20 -4.02 7.76 4.56
N LEU A 21 -3.70 6.52 4.22
CA LEU A 21 -2.46 5.89 4.66
C LEU A 21 -1.26 6.55 3.96
N HIS A 22 -0.42 7.23 4.73
CA HIS A 22 0.87 7.76 4.27
C HIS A 22 1.98 7.32 5.22
N MET A 23 3.14 7.09 4.65
CA MET A 23 4.35 6.79 5.40
C MET A 23 4.88 8.09 6.01
N LYS A 24 5.31 8.02 7.27
CA LYS A 24 5.92 9.18 7.93
C LYS A 24 7.39 9.32 7.53
N GLU A 25 7.93 10.52 7.74
CA GLU A 25 9.35 10.79 7.49
C GLU A 25 10.29 9.90 8.32
N ASP A 26 9.93 9.55 9.54
CA ASP A 26 10.73 8.72 10.45
C ASP A 26 10.38 7.22 10.40
N GLU A 27 9.41 6.84 9.57
CA GLU A 27 8.95 5.47 9.45
C GLU A 27 9.83 4.67 8.47
N THR A 28 10.01 3.37 8.72
CA THR A 28 10.69 2.45 7.79
C THR A 28 9.71 1.77 6.84
N ILE A 29 10.19 1.29 5.68
CA ILE A 29 9.36 0.56 4.71
C ILE A 29 8.71 -0.67 5.37
N ASP A 30 9.40 -1.39 6.25
CA ASP A 30 8.83 -2.53 6.97
C ASP A 30 7.66 -2.14 7.88
N THR A 31 7.81 -1.05 8.62
CA THR A 31 6.76 -0.55 9.52
C THR A 31 5.54 -0.12 8.71
N PHE A 32 5.77 0.58 7.60
CA PHE A 32 4.70 1.07 6.73
C PHE A 32 3.94 -0.08 6.06
N THR A 33 4.66 -1.03 5.48
CA THR A 33 4.06 -2.17 4.76
C THR A 33 3.30 -3.11 5.71
N THR A 34 3.70 -3.20 6.98
CA THR A 34 2.92 -3.88 8.02
C THR A 34 1.55 -3.21 8.25
N LYS A 35 1.48 -1.88 8.25
CA LYS A 35 0.20 -1.15 8.36
C LYS A 35 -0.67 -1.36 7.12
N LEU A 36 -0.06 -1.28 5.92
CA LEU A 36 -0.73 -1.51 4.65
C LEU A 36 -1.36 -2.91 4.60
N THR A 37 -0.56 -3.96 4.81
CA THR A 37 -1.01 -5.35 4.79
C THR A 37 -2.07 -5.64 5.87
N THR A 38 -1.99 -4.99 7.03
CA THR A 38 -3.04 -5.08 8.06
C THR A 38 -4.39 -4.55 7.55
N LEU A 39 -4.40 -3.47 6.78
CA LEU A 39 -5.64 -2.95 6.17
C LEU A 39 -6.15 -3.90 5.08
N VAL A 40 -5.26 -4.40 4.21
CA VAL A 40 -5.60 -5.36 3.15
C VAL A 40 -6.24 -6.63 3.73
N ASN A 41 -5.65 -7.20 4.78
CA ASN A 41 -6.16 -8.39 5.44
C ASN A 41 -7.55 -8.15 6.09
N LYS A 42 -7.79 -6.95 6.62
CA LYS A 42 -9.12 -6.56 7.13
C LYS A 42 -10.15 -6.37 6.02
N ALA A 43 -9.72 -5.95 4.83
CA ALA A 43 -10.61 -5.84 3.67
C ALA A 43 -11.01 -7.23 3.18
N ALA A 44 -10.02 -8.12 3.07
CA ALA A 44 -10.21 -9.50 2.64
C ALA A 44 -11.17 -10.26 3.56
N SER A 45 -11.08 -10.07 4.88
CA SER A 45 -12.02 -10.70 5.84
C SER A 45 -13.45 -10.17 5.76
N LEU A 46 -13.66 -9.02 5.09
CA LEU A 46 -14.97 -8.46 4.75
C LEU A 46 -15.40 -8.81 3.31
N GLY A 47 -14.69 -9.71 2.63
CA GLY A 47 -14.99 -10.14 1.27
C GLY A 47 -14.49 -9.18 0.18
N HIS A 48 -13.59 -8.26 0.51
CA HIS A 48 -13.01 -7.32 -0.46
C HIS A 48 -11.51 -7.55 -0.63
N THR A 49 -11.14 -8.14 -1.76
CA THR A 49 -9.74 -8.34 -2.13
C THR A 49 -9.25 -7.16 -2.94
N MET A 50 -8.13 -6.56 -2.50
CA MET A 50 -7.40 -5.54 -3.23
C MET A 50 -6.39 -6.22 -4.17
N LYS A 51 -6.25 -5.69 -5.38
CA LYS A 51 -5.31 -6.23 -6.37
C LYS A 51 -3.91 -5.66 -6.16
N ASP A 52 -2.89 -6.39 -6.61
CA ASP A 52 -1.51 -5.93 -6.52
C ASP A 52 -1.29 -4.59 -7.23
N GLU A 53 -1.86 -4.36 -8.41
CA GLU A 53 -1.79 -3.06 -9.13
C GLU A 53 -2.25 -1.86 -8.27
N GLU A 54 -3.32 -2.04 -7.48
CA GLU A 54 -3.86 -1.02 -6.57
C GLU A 54 -2.91 -0.79 -5.39
N LEU A 55 -2.36 -1.87 -4.84
CA LEU A 55 -1.48 -1.83 -3.68
C LEU A 55 -0.10 -1.27 -4.02
N VAL A 56 0.43 -1.58 -5.20
CA VAL A 56 1.70 -1.04 -5.71
C VAL A 56 1.55 0.47 -5.90
N ARG A 57 0.50 0.93 -6.60
CA ARG A 57 0.24 2.36 -6.77
C ARG A 57 0.06 3.05 -5.42
N LYS A 58 -0.66 2.43 -4.48
CA LYS A 58 -0.81 3.00 -3.13
C LYS A 58 0.53 3.12 -2.41
N LEU A 59 1.38 2.10 -2.46
CA LEU A 59 2.70 2.08 -1.84
C LEU A 59 3.59 3.19 -2.40
N LEU A 60 3.71 3.28 -3.72
CA LEU A 60 4.55 4.29 -4.39
C LEU A 60 4.06 5.72 -4.14
N ASN A 61 2.74 5.94 -4.06
CA ASN A 61 2.17 7.26 -3.76
C ASN A 61 2.25 7.65 -2.27
N ALA A 62 2.49 6.68 -1.38
CA ALA A 62 2.45 6.91 0.06
C ALA A 62 3.83 7.10 0.70
N VAL A 63 4.91 6.78 -0.02
CA VAL A 63 6.27 6.97 0.48
C VAL A 63 6.68 8.45 0.47
N PRO A 64 7.57 8.89 1.40
CA PRO A 64 8.02 10.28 1.44
C PRO A 64 8.99 10.64 0.31
N ASP A 65 9.27 11.94 0.17
CA ASP A 65 10.06 12.49 -0.94
C ASP A 65 11.46 11.88 -1.08
N ARG A 66 12.03 11.38 0.03
CA ARG A 66 13.33 10.71 0.01
C ARG A 66 13.36 9.44 -0.85
N TYR A 67 12.22 8.86 -1.20
CA TYR A 67 12.12 7.72 -2.12
C TYR A 67 11.78 8.12 -3.56
N LEU A 68 11.61 9.41 -3.89
CA LEU A 68 11.18 9.84 -5.23
C LEU A 68 12.08 9.31 -6.35
N GLN A 69 13.38 9.19 -6.11
CA GLN A 69 14.31 8.68 -7.11
C GLN A 69 14.02 7.22 -7.48
N ILE A 70 13.75 6.35 -6.50
CA ILE A 70 13.41 4.94 -6.76
C ILE A 70 11.98 4.81 -7.30
N VAL A 71 11.04 5.64 -6.84
CA VAL A 71 9.67 5.68 -7.39
C VAL A 71 9.72 6.02 -8.88
N ALA A 72 10.39 7.10 -9.27
CA ALA A 72 10.52 7.50 -10.67
C ALA A 72 11.19 6.42 -11.52
N SER A 73 12.21 5.74 -10.97
CA SER A 73 12.86 4.60 -11.64
C SER A 73 11.89 3.42 -11.85
N ILE A 74 11.08 3.08 -10.84
CA ILE A 74 10.08 2.03 -10.96
C ILE A 74 9.03 2.40 -12.02
N GLU A 75 8.49 3.61 -11.99
CA GLU A 75 7.47 4.09 -12.93
C GLU A 75 7.98 4.17 -14.37
N GLN A 76 9.26 4.50 -14.57
CA GLN A 76 9.85 4.64 -15.90
C GLN A 76 10.19 3.28 -16.54
N TYR A 77 10.57 2.29 -15.73
CA TYR A 77 11.17 1.05 -16.22
C TYR A 77 10.40 -0.22 -15.86
N SER A 78 9.19 -0.12 -15.32
CA SER A 78 8.39 -1.30 -14.96
C SER A 78 6.92 -1.09 -15.25
N ASP A 79 6.23 -2.18 -15.60
CA ASP A 79 4.79 -2.20 -15.72
C ASP A 79 4.17 -2.36 -14.31
N LEU A 80 3.46 -1.34 -13.85
CA LEU A 80 2.83 -1.34 -12.52
C LEU A 80 1.59 -2.25 -12.46
N ASP A 81 0.98 -2.57 -13.59
CA ASP A 81 -0.20 -3.44 -13.65
C ASP A 81 0.19 -4.93 -13.56
N GLU A 82 1.44 -5.25 -13.91
CA GLU A 82 2.02 -6.60 -13.77
C GLU A 82 2.90 -6.77 -12.52
N MET A 83 3.32 -5.67 -11.87
CA MET A 83 4.19 -5.71 -10.70
C MET A 83 3.46 -6.25 -9.47
N THR A 84 4.10 -7.20 -8.78
CA THR A 84 3.57 -7.69 -7.50
C THR A 84 3.89 -6.72 -6.36
N LEU A 85 3.02 -6.68 -5.34
CA LEU A 85 3.28 -5.87 -4.14
C LEU A 85 4.60 -6.26 -3.47
N LYS A 86 4.91 -7.56 -3.42
CA LYS A 86 6.14 -8.09 -2.82
C LYS A 86 7.38 -7.56 -3.52
N GLU A 87 7.35 -7.47 -4.85
CA GLU A 87 8.44 -6.93 -5.63
C GLU A 87 8.67 -5.44 -5.34
N ALA A 88 7.60 -4.63 -5.37
CA ALA A 88 7.68 -3.20 -5.07
C ALA A 88 8.28 -2.94 -3.67
N ILE A 89 7.84 -3.70 -2.66
CA ILE A 89 8.40 -3.65 -1.31
C ILE A 89 9.89 -3.98 -1.31
N GLY A 90 10.29 -5.07 -1.98
CA GLY A 90 11.71 -5.47 -2.04
C GLY A 90 12.61 -4.39 -2.65
N ARG A 91 12.15 -3.72 -3.72
CA ARG A 91 12.88 -2.63 -4.36
C ARG A 91 13.02 -1.42 -3.43
N LEU A 92 11.94 -1.01 -2.76
CA LEU A 92 11.97 0.10 -1.80
C LEU A 92 12.85 -0.19 -0.58
N LYS A 93 12.83 -1.41 -0.04
CA LYS A 93 13.71 -1.82 1.06
C LYS A 93 15.19 -1.80 0.65
N THR A 94 15.51 -2.30 -0.53
CA THR A 94 16.88 -2.27 -1.06
C THR A 94 17.39 -0.83 -1.24
N TYR A 95 16.50 0.10 -1.57
CA TYR A 95 16.83 1.53 -1.63
C TYR A 95 16.98 2.15 -0.24
N GLU A 96 16.11 1.81 0.70
CA GLU A 96 16.16 2.27 2.11
C GLU A 96 17.50 1.94 2.79
N GLU A 97 18.13 0.81 2.46
CA GLU A 97 19.45 0.44 2.99
C GLU A 97 20.62 1.31 2.48
N ARG A 98 20.38 2.15 1.46
CA ARG A 98 21.40 2.94 0.76
C ARG A 98 21.28 4.46 0.98
N ILE A 99 20.24 4.91 1.68
CA ILE A 99 20.01 6.31 2.04
C ILE A 99 20.45 6.58 3.48
#